data_AF-A0A3B8NF53-F1
#
_entry.id   AF-A0A3B8NF53-F1
#
_cell.length_a   1.000
_cell.length_b   1.000
_cell.length_c   1.000
_cell.angle_alpha   90.00
_cell.angle_beta   90.00
_cell.angle_gamma   90.00
#
_symmetry.space_group_name_H-M   'P 1'
#
loop_
_entity.id
_entity.type
_entity.pdbx_description
1 polymer ?
#
loop_
_entity_poly.entity_id
_entity_poly.type
_entity_poly.pdbx_seq_one_letter_code
_entity_poly.pdbx_strand_id
1 'polypeptide(L)'
;MFSILPESEGFDIQNAFACALASKAAYQSPELIGHQIGEEWKVPNVLPFNFSNVRGFIAASEDYTLISFLGSERDYEIWQENIDASFIEGPFNQGDRVHRGFNKGIEQEIINIESKMINVGSKNAPIFLTGHSLGGAIANLAAAYLYKTNHPIHSVYTFGAPRVGCKNFRDIYNRFDNGRSFRIVNRHDIVCRIPPRVLRYKHVGELYYLNSKGTIHKGVNSWKRLLLYLDPSGKEPKAYIKELAKRFPNALEDHSMDKYLEKIRLLKHSADLF
;
A
#
# COMPACT_ATOMS: atom_id res chain seq x y z
N MET A 1 1.51 -20.31 1.95
CA MET A 1 1.54 -20.06 3.41
C MET A 1 2.03 -18.63 3.63
N PHE A 2 1.63 -17.97 4.71
CA PHE A 2 2.16 -16.65 5.04
C PHE A 2 3.64 -16.80 5.44
N SER A 3 4.51 -15.99 4.84
CA SER A 3 5.92 -15.85 5.23
C SER A 3 6.46 -14.55 4.63
N ILE A 4 7.40 -13.93 5.36
CA ILE A 4 8.18 -12.77 4.91
C ILE A 4 9.62 -13.24 4.71
N LEU A 5 10.25 -12.76 3.64
CA LEU A 5 11.63 -13.03 3.24
C LEU A 5 12.46 -11.75 3.45
N PRO A 6 13.04 -11.53 4.64
CA PRO A 6 13.83 -10.34 4.97
C PRO A 6 15.16 -10.23 4.21
N GLU A 7 15.61 -11.30 3.56
CA GLU A 7 16.81 -11.35 2.73
C GLU A 7 16.59 -10.78 1.32
N SER A 8 15.34 -10.52 0.92
CA SER A 8 15.02 -10.03 -0.42
C SER A 8 15.46 -8.58 -0.63
N GLU A 9 16.41 -8.35 -1.54
CA GLU A 9 16.90 -7.00 -1.85
C GLU A 9 15.99 -6.19 -2.81
N GLY A 10 14.98 -6.81 -3.40
CA GLY A 10 14.09 -6.19 -4.38
C GLY A 10 12.63 -6.61 -4.24
N PHE A 11 11.85 -6.44 -5.32
CA PHE A 11 10.47 -6.91 -5.35
C PHE A 11 10.44 -8.44 -5.31
N ASP A 12 9.77 -8.97 -4.29
CA ASP A 12 9.55 -10.39 -4.13
C ASP A 12 8.04 -10.70 -4.05
N ILE A 13 7.61 -11.74 -4.77
CA ILE A 13 6.19 -12.07 -4.89
C ILE A 13 5.63 -12.71 -3.62
N GLN A 14 6.45 -13.43 -2.85
CA GLN A 14 6.06 -13.98 -1.55
C GLN A 14 5.86 -12.84 -0.54
N ASN A 15 6.78 -11.88 -0.49
CA ASN A 15 6.63 -10.67 0.32
C ASN A 15 5.40 -9.84 -0.09
N ALA A 16 5.16 -9.66 -1.39
CA ALA A 16 3.96 -8.99 -1.88
C ALA A 16 2.68 -9.74 -1.47
N PHE A 17 2.68 -11.08 -1.52
CA PHE A 17 1.54 -11.90 -1.11
C PHE A 17 1.28 -11.81 0.40
N ALA A 18 2.32 -11.89 1.23
CA ALA A 18 2.20 -11.73 2.68
C ALA A 18 1.71 -10.33 3.06
N CYS A 19 2.23 -9.27 2.42
CA CYS A 19 1.76 -7.90 2.61
C CYS A 19 0.30 -7.72 2.17
N ALA A 20 -0.13 -8.38 1.09
CA ALA A 20 -1.52 -8.39 0.65
C ALA A 20 -2.45 -9.07 1.67
N LEU A 21 -2.05 -10.22 2.21
CA LEU A 21 -2.78 -10.90 3.29
C LEU A 21 -2.91 -9.98 4.51
N ALA A 22 -1.82 -9.33 4.93
CA ALA A 22 -1.81 -8.41 6.06
C ALA A 22 -2.68 -7.16 5.81
N SER A 23 -2.69 -6.62 4.60
CA SER A 23 -3.56 -5.51 4.24
C SER A 23 -5.05 -5.90 4.24
N LYS A 24 -5.38 -7.15 3.91
CA LYS A 24 -6.74 -7.68 4.06
C LYS A 24 -7.10 -7.89 5.53
N ALA A 25 -6.20 -8.47 6.33
CA ALA A 25 -6.42 -8.72 7.76
C ALA A 25 -6.70 -7.43 8.55
N ALA A 26 -6.12 -6.29 8.13
CA ALA A 26 -6.33 -5.01 8.80
C ALA A 26 -7.80 -4.54 8.83
N TYR A 27 -8.68 -5.09 7.96
CA TYR A 27 -10.13 -4.84 7.93
C TYR A 27 -10.94 -5.68 8.93
N GLN A 28 -10.30 -6.58 9.67
CA GLN A 28 -10.96 -7.42 10.67
C GLN A 28 -10.96 -6.75 12.04
N SER A 29 -11.74 -7.32 12.98
CA SER A 29 -11.69 -6.88 14.37
C SER A 29 -10.34 -7.24 15.02
N PRO A 30 -9.90 -6.52 16.07
CA PRO A 30 -8.64 -6.82 16.77
C PRO A 30 -8.51 -8.27 17.24
N GLU A 31 -9.62 -8.91 17.64
CA GLU A 31 -9.64 -10.30 18.12
C GLU A 31 -9.34 -11.27 16.98
N LEU A 32 -9.95 -11.05 15.81
CA LEU A 32 -9.73 -11.87 14.62
C LEU A 32 -8.32 -11.69 14.05
N ILE A 33 -7.77 -10.47 14.12
CA ILE A 33 -6.37 -10.19 13.77
C ILE A 33 -5.44 -11.04 14.65
N GLY A 34 -5.67 -11.08 15.95
CA GLY A 34 -4.87 -11.88 16.89
C GLY A 34 -4.88 -13.37 16.54
N HIS A 35 -6.07 -13.95 16.34
CA HIS A 35 -6.23 -15.37 15.98
C HIS A 35 -5.60 -15.68 14.62
N GLN A 36 -5.92 -14.91 13.57
CA GLN A 36 -5.41 -15.17 12.22
C GLN A 36 -3.88 -15.09 12.17
N ILE A 37 -3.28 -14.05 12.77
CA ILE A 37 -1.85 -13.81 12.63
C ILE A 37 -1.04 -14.67 13.61
N GLY A 38 -1.51 -14.78 14.85
CA GLY A 38 -0.85 -15.57 15.89
C GLY A 38 -0.95 -17.07 15.65
N GLU A 39 -2.15 -17.57 15.33
CA GLU A 39 -2.40 -19.01 15.27
C GLU A 39 -2.24 -19.57 13.85
N GLU A 40 -2.84 -18.92 12.84
CA GLU A 40 -2.79 -19.44 11.46
C GLU A 40 -1.46 -19.10 10.77
N TRP A 41 -0.96 -17.87 10.94
CA TRP A 41 0.32 -17.45 10.34
C TRP A 41 1.52 -17.74 11.23
N LYS A 42 1.29 -18.14 12.48
CA LYS A 42 2.32 -18.51 13.47
C LYS A 42 3.33 -17.38 13.73
N VAL A 43 2.88 -16.13 13.68
CA VAL A 43 3.73 -14.97 14.02
C VAL A 43 3.61 -14.71 15.53
N PRO A 44 4.71 -14.75 16.31
CA PRO A 44 4.64 -14.85 17.76
C PRO A 44 4.09 -13.60 18.44
N ASN A 45 4.39 -12.41 17.91
CA ASN A 45 4.00 -11.15 18.55
C ASN A 45 3.08 -10.35 17.64
N VAL A 46 1.83 -10.13 18.08
CA VAL A 46 0.82 -9.38 17.32
C VAL A 46 0.19 -8.33 18.23
N LEU A 47 0.22 -7.07 17.81
CA LEU A 47 -0.40 -5.96 18.52
C LEU A 47 -1.25 -5.11 17.57
N PRO A 48 -2.58 -5.26 17.62
CA PRO A 48 -3.49 -4.29 17.02
C PRO A 48 -3.32 -2.89 17.63
N PHE A 49 -3.66 -1.87 16.84
CA PHE A 49 -3.78 -0.50 17.30
C PHE A 49 -4.97 0.20 16.66
N ASN A 50 -5.62 1.05 17.44
CA ASN A 50 -6.74 1.87 17.02
C ASN A 50 -6.56 3.27 17.63
N PHE A 51 -5.93 4.15 16.86
CA PHE A 51 -5.79 5.56 17.19
C PHE A 51 -6.82 6.38 16.41
N SER A 52 -7.09 7.62 16.84
CA SER A 52 -8.24 8.40 16.38
C SER A 52 -8.40 8.50 14.86
N ASN A 53 -7.30 8.46 14.09
CA ASN A 53 -7.33 8.50 12.61
C ASN A 53 -6.47 7.42 11.95
N VAL A 54 -5.89 6.50 12.72
CA VAL A 54 -4.94 5.49 12.23
C VAL A 54 -5.22 4.16 12.91
N ARG A 55 -5.62 3.17 12.12
CA ARG A 55 -5.92 1.81 12.56
C ARG A 55 -5.06 0.81 11.84
N GLY A 56 -4.77 -0.32 12.49
CA GLY A 56 -3.91 -1.34 11.93
C GLY A 56 -3.39 -2.28 12.99
N PHE A 57 -2.29 -2.95 12.68
CA PHE A 57 -1.60 -3.83 13.61
C PHE A 57 -0.10 -3.92 13.30
N ILE A 58 0.65 -4.38 14.30
CA ILE A 58 2.05 -4.77 14.19
C ILE A 58 2.12 -6.28 14.39
N ALA A 59 2.84 -6.97 13.50
CA ALA A 59 3.15 -8.39 13.62
C ALA A 59 4.67 -8.56 13.52
N ALA A 60 5.29 -9.13 14.54
CA ALA A 60 6.75 -9.21 14.65
C ALA A 60 7.24 -10.61 15.01
N SER A 61 8.41 -10.93 14.49
CA SER A 61 9.24 -12.08 14.83
C SER A 61 10.66 -11.60 15.18
N GLU A 62 11.60 -12.53 15.40
CA GLU A 62 13.01 -12.18 15.55
C GLU A 62 13.61 -11.63 14.24
N ASP A 63 13.07 -12.03 13.09
CA ASP A 63 13.65 -11.76 11.77
C ASP A 63 13.07 -10.54 11.05
N TYR A 64 11.84 -10.12 11.40
CA TYR A 64 11.18 -9.00 10.74
C TYR A 64 10.09 -8.36 11.61
N THR A 65 9.70 -7.15 11.22
CA THR A 65 8.48 -6.51 11.74
C THR A 65 7.62 -6.03 10.59
N LEU A 66 6.35 -6.44 10.60
CA LEU A 66 5.34 -6.06 9.62
C LEU A 66 4.34 -5.11 10.26
N ILE A 67 4.18 -3.92 9.69
CA ILE A 67 3.18 -2.94 10.12
C ILE A 67 2.14 -2.80 9.01
N SER A 68 0.90 -3.15 9.31
CA SER A 68 -0.22 -3.08 8.37
C SER A 68 -1.19 -1.99 8.79
N PHE A 69 -1.56 -1.12 7.85
CA PHE A 69 -2.52 -0.04 8.07
C PHE A 69 -3.84 -0.33 7.36
N LEU A 70 -4.93 -0.11 8.09
CA LEU A 70 -6.28 -0.22 7.59
C LEU A 70 -6.59 0.92 6.61
N GLY A 71 -7.33 0.61 5.54
CA GLY A 71 -7.91 1.59 4.61
C GLY A 71 -9.28 2.12 5.06
N SER A 72 -10.02 2.75 4.16
CA SER A 72 -11.40 3.17 4.49
C SER A 72 -12.33 1.95 4.45
N GLU A 73 -13.11 1.70 5.52
CA GLU A 73 -14.08 0.59 5.61
C GLU A 73 -15.37 0.87 4.85
N ARG A 74 -15.74 2.14 4.70
CA ARG A 74 -16.89 2.61 3.92
C ARG A 74 -16.47 3.86 3.16
N ASP A 75 -16.95 3.95 1.93
CA ASP A 75 -17.07 5.19 1.17
C ASP A 75 -15.81 5.77 0.50
N TYR A 76 -15.53 5.22 -0.70
CA TYR A 76 -14.79 5.93 -1.75
C TYR A 76 -15.45 7.27 -2.13
N GLU A 77 -16.78 7.36 -2.01
CA GLU A 77 -17.57 8.57 -2.26
C GLU A 77 -17.32 9.63 -1.16
N ILE A 78 -17.44 9.26 0.12
CA ILE A 78 -17.07 10.13 1.25
C ILE A 78 -15.59 10.51 1.17
N TRP A 79 -14.69 9.62 0.75
CA TRP A 79 -13.28 9.94 0.62
C TRP A 79 -12.99 10.97 -0.48
N GLN A 80 -13.69 10.92 -1.62
CA GLN A 80 -13.55 11.93 -2.67
C GLN A 80 -14.13 13.29 -2.27
N GLU A 81 -15.24 13.30 -1.53
CA GLU A 81 -15.93 14.52 -1.12
C GLU A 81 -15.30 15.18 0.12
N ASN A 82 -14.72 14.40 1.04
CA ASN A 82 -14.21 14.88 2.33
C ASN A 82 -12.67 14.97 2.40
N ILE A 83 -11.96 14.80 1.29
CA ILE A 83 -10.50 14.92 1.29
C ILE A 83 -10.08 16.39 1.33
N ASP A 84 -9.51 16.79 2.46
CA ASP A 84 -8.67 17.97 2.52
C ASP A 84 -7.34 17.69 1.81
N ALA A 85 -7.33 17.91 0.49
CA ALA A 85 -6.17 17.75 -0.39
C ALA A 85 -5.14 18.88 -0.26
N SER A 86 -5.25 19.72 0.77
CA SER A 86 -4.26 20.76 1.05
C SER A 86 -2.91 20.13 1.37
N PHE A 87 -1.85 20.80 0.91
CA PHE A 87 -0.50 20.45 1.29
C PHE A 87 -0.18 21.01 2.68
N ILE A 88 0.42 20.19 3.53
CA ILE A 88 1.14 20.63 4.74
C ILE A 88 2.60 20.19 4.66
N GLU A 89 3.43 20.66 5.60
CA GLU A 89 4.82 20.21 5.73
C GLU A 89 4.88 18.69 5.91
N GLY A 90 5.82 18.06 5.22
CA GLY A 90 6.01 16.62 5.25
C GLY A 90 7.04 16.17 6.28
N PRO A 91 7.22 14.85 6.43
CA PRO A 91 8.06 14.26 7.47
C PRO A 91 9.52 14.75 7.45
N PHE A 92 10.08 15.05 6.28
CA PHE A 92 11.52 15.30 6.15
C PHE A 92 11.95 16.71 6.57
N ASN A 93 11.00 17.64 6.75
CA ASN A 93 11.24 19.06 7.07
C ASN A 93 12.26 19.70 6.10
N GLN A 94 12.26 19.29 4.82
CA GLN A 94 13.21 19.73 3.79
C GLN A 94 12.48 20.41 2.63
N GLY A 95 11.41 21.14 2.95
CA GLY A 95 10.50 21.74 1.98
C GLY A 95 9.61 20.70 1.27
N ASP A 96 9.60 19.45 1.75
CA ASP A 96 8.64 18.44 1.34
C ASP A 96 7.26 18.76 1.89
N ARG A 97 6.25 18.39 1.10
CA ARG A 97 4.85 18.63 1.45
C ARG A 97 4.03 17.41 1.13
N VAL A 98 3.10 17.10 2.01
CA VAL A 98 2.27 15.90 1.97
C VAL A 98 0.79 16.26 2.15
N HIS A 99 -0.07 15.31 1.82
CA HIS A 99 -1.50 15.45 1.95
C HIS A 99 -1.92 15.61 3.42
N ARG A 100 -2.59 16.72 3.76
CA ARG A 100 -3.00 17.03 5.14
C ARG A 100 -3.83 15.92 5.77
N GLY A 101 -4.86 15.44 5.07
CA GLY A 101 -5.73 14.37 5.58
C GLY A 101 -4.99 13.08 5.95
N PHE A 102 -4.01 12.64 5.15
CA PHE A 102 -3.25 11.42 5.43
C PHE A 102 -2.21 11.64 6.53
N ASN A 103 -1.62 12.83 6.59
CA ASN A 103 -0.52 13.13 7.51
C ASN A 103 -0.97 13.40 8.94
N LYS A 104 -2.10 14.09 9.12
CA LYS A 104 -2.57 14.53 10.45
C LYS A 104 -2.69 13.39 11.45
N GLY A 105 -3.15 12.21 11.01
CA GLY A 105 -3.25 11.03 11.86
C GLY A 105 -1.88 10.44 12.20
N ILE A 106 -1.08 10.13 11.18
CA ILE A 106 0.18 9.41 11.38
C ILE A 106 1.27 10.24 12.06
N GLU A 107 1.30 11.56 11.84
CA GLU A 107 2.25 12.46 12.49
C GLU A 107 2.15 12.42 14.01
N GLN A 108 0.93 12.37 14.55
CA GLN A 108 0.67 12.35 15.98
C GLN A 108 0.90 10.97 16.60
N GLU A 109 0.64 9.92 15.82
CA GLU A 109 0.59 8.55 16.32
C GLU A 109 1.87 7.75 16.07
N ILE A 110 2.83 8.30 15.32
CA ILE A 110 4.06 7.56 15.00
C ILE A 110 4.83 7.14 16.25
N ILE A 111 4.86 7.99 17.28
CA ILE A 111 5.55 7.69 18.55
C ILE A 111 4.86 6.56 19.33
N ASN A 112 3.54 6.45 19.21
CA ASN A 112 2.77 5.35 19.78
C ASN A 112 3.00 4.04 19.01
N ILE A 113 3.17 4.13 17.69
CA ILE A 113 3.57 2.99 16.85
C ILE A 113 4.99 2.53 17.21
N GLU A 114 5.95 3.44 17.33
CA GLU A 114 7.33 3.13 17.76
C GLU A 114 7.35 2.45 19.13
N SER A 115 6.56 2.97 20.09
CA SER A 115 6.42 2.38 21.42
C SER A 115 5.86 0.95 21.35
N LYS A 116 4.85 0.70 20.50
CA LYS A 116 4.31 -0.64 20.28
C LYS A 116 5.30 -1.58 19.58
N MET A 117 6.13 -1.08 18.66
CA MET A 117 7.20 -1.87 18.03
C MET A 117 8.19 -2.37 19.09
N ILE A 118 8.58 -1.50 20.02
CA ILE A 118 9.47 -1.89 21.13
C ILE A 118 8.82 -3.00 21.98
N ASN A 119 7.52 -2.90 22.26
CA ASN A 119 6.81 -3.89 23.07
C ASN A 119 6.73 -5.29 22.43
N VAL A 120 6.78 -5.39 21.09
CA VAL A 120 6.81 -6.69 20.38
C VAL A 120 8.22 -7.22 20.12
N GLY A 121 9.25 -6.59 20.71
CA GLY A 121 10.64 -7.03 20.54
C GLY A 121 11.30 -6.60 19.23
N SER A 122 10.70 -5.69 18.46
CA SER A 122 11.13 -5.29 17.10
C SER A 122 12.41 -4.44 17.03
N LYS A 123 13.22 -4.35 18.09
CA LYS A 123 14.12 -3.18 18.29
C LYS A 123 15.09 -2.90 17.14
N ASN A 124 15.49 -3.90 16.35
CA ASN A 124 16.36 -3.73 15.16
C ASN A 124 15.95 -4.61 13.95
N ALA A 125 14.78 -5.24 13.97
CA ALA A 125 14.38 -6.13 12.89
C ALA A 125 14.01 -5.34 11.62
N PRO A 126 14.34 -5.82 10.41
CA PRO A 126 13.89 -5.24 9.15
C PRO A 126 12.38 -4.95 9.13
N ILE A 127 11.99 -3.71 8.83
CA ILE A 127 10.59 -3.29 8.88
C ILE A 127 9.96 -3.31 7.49
N PHE A 128 8.87 -4.07 7.39
CA PHE A 128 7.97 -4.11 6.26
C PHE A 128 6.74 -3.27 6.59
N LEU A 129 6.37 -2.35 5.71
CA LEU A 129 5.14 -1.58 5.84
C LEU A 129 4.18 -1.94 4.72
N THR A 130 2.90 -2.07 5.06
CA THR A 130 1.87 -2.38 4.08
C THR A 130 0.55 -1.69 4.37
N GLY A 131 -0.25 -1.57 3.33
CA GLY A 131 -1.61 -1.08 3.45
C GLY A 131 -2.35 -1.04 2.12
N HIS A 132 -3.66 -1.12 2.22
CA HIS A 132 -4.58 -1.00 1.10
C HIS A 132 -5.25 0.37 1.08
N SER A 133 -5.47 0.96 -0.10
CA SER A 133 -6.18 2.23 -0.26
C SER A 133 -5.58 3.35 0.59
N LEU A 134 -6.37 4.01 1.45
CA LEU A 134 -5.92 4.96 2.47
C LEU A 134 -4.78 4.40 3.34
N GLY A 135 -4.86 3.14 3.75
CA GLY A 135 -3.82 2.47 4.55
C GLY A 135 -2.48 2.44 3.83
N GLY A 136 -2.47 2.31 2.50
CA GLY A 136 -1.24 2.41 1.71
C GLY A 136 -0.67 3.83 1.66
N ALA A 137 -1.51 4.87 1.73
CA ALA A 137 -1.05 6.24 1.87
C ALA A 137 -0.37 6.46 3.22
N ILE A 138 -1.00 5.96 4.29
CA ILE A 138 -0.48 6.02 5.66
C ILE A 138 0.82 5.22 5.76
N ALA A 139 0.91 4.03 5.17
CA ALA A 139 2.13 3.21 5.16
C ALA A 139 3.33 3.95 4.56
N ASN A 140 3.14 4.70 3.47
CA ASN A 140 4.20 5.52 2.89
C ASN A 140 4.64 6.65 3.83
N LEU A 141 3.71 7.33 4.50
CA LEU A 141 4.06 8.38 5.46
C LEU A 141 4.74 7.82 6.71
N ALA A 142 4.25 6.69 7.23
CA ALA A 142 4.85 5.99 8.36
C ALA A 142 6.30 5.60 8.05
N ALA A 143 6.56 5.07 6.85
CA ALA A 143 7.92 4.73 6.41
C ALA A 143 8.85 5.96 6.42
N ALA A 144 8.36 7.12 5.98
CA ALA A 144 9.14 8.36 5.98
C ALA A 144 9.43 8.87 7.41
N TYR A 145 8.44 8.82 8.32
CA TYR A 145 8.65 9.21 9.72
C TYR A 145 9.60 8.24 10.46
N LEU A 146 9.42 6.93 10.31
CA LEU A 146 10.29 5.93 10.95
C LEU A 146 11.72 5.99 10.39
N TYR A 147 11.89 6.26 9.10
CA TYR A 147 13.22 6.49 8.53
C TYR A 147 13.91 7.71 9.18
N LYS A 148 13.17 8.80 9.43
CA LYS A 148 13.70 9.99 10.11
C LYS A 148 14.15 9.70 11.54
N THR A 149 13.51 8.76 12.22
CA THR A 149 13.90 8.31 13.57
C THR A 149 14.87 7.11 13.55
N ASN A 150 15.53 6.86 12.41
CA ASN A 150 16.58 5.86 12.20
C ASN A 150 16.14 4.39 12.35
N HIS A 151 14.88 4.08 12.07
CA HIS A 151 14.43 2.68 12.02
C HIS A 151 14.84 1.99 10.70
N PRO A 152 15.11 0.67 10.73
CA PRO A 152 15.57 -0.08 9.57
C PRO A 152 14.42 -0.43 8.62
N ILE A 153 13.93 0.55 7.86
CA ILE A 153 12.90 0.33 6.85
C ILE A 153 13.45 -0.58 5.74
N HIS A 154 12.88 -1.76 5.62
CA HIS A 154 13.26 -2.76 4.64
C HIS A 154 12.50 -2.59 3.33
N SER A 155 11.17 -2.60 3.39
CA SER A 155 10.34 -2.46 2.19
C SER A 155 8.95 -1.92 2.48
N VAL A 156 8.34 -1.30 1.49
CA VAL A 156 6.95 -0.83 1.56
C VAL A 156 6.15 -1.44 0.42
N TYR A 157 5.14 -2.24 0.73
CA TYR A 157 4.24 -2.82 -0.26
C TYR A 157 2.86 -2.18 -0.14
N THR A 158 2.38 -1.51 -1.18
CA THR A 158 1.08 -0.84 -1.12
C THR A 158 0.15 -1.32 -2.23
N PHE A 159 -1.13 -1.42 -1.91
CA PHE A 159 -2.17 -1.90 -2.81
C PHE A 159 -3.20 -0.81 -3.01
N GLY A 160 -3.42 -0.37 -4.25
CA GLY A 160 -4.46 0.64 -4.53
C GLY A 160 -4.18 2.04 -3.94
N ALA A 161 -2.95 2.32 -3.51
CA ALA A 161 -2.65 3.53 -2.75
C ALA A 161 -2.75 4.83 -3.58
N PRO A 162 -3.33 5.91 -3.01
CA PRO A 162 -3.38 7.23 -3.62
C PRO A 162 -2.01 7.92 -3.62
N ARG A 163 -1.93 9.13 -4.17
CA ARG A 163 -0.71 9.96 -4.08
C ARG A 163 -0.61 10.64 -2.73
N VAL A 164 0.61 10.72 -2.19
CA VAL A 164 0.83 11.12 -0.79
C VAL A 164 1.44 12.51 -0.67
N GLY A 165 2.30 12.91 -1.60
CA GLY A 165 3.02 14.18 -1.46
C GLY A 165 3.45 14.82 -2.77
N CYS A 166 4.14 15.93 -2.64
CA CYS A 166 4.65 16.71 -3.77
C CYS A 166 5.87 16.04 -4.42
N LYS A 167 6.40 16.67 -5.48
CA LYS A 167 7.63 16.19 -6.14
C LYS A 167 8.81 16.09 -5.16
N ASN A 168 9.00 17.08 -4.29
CA ASN A 168 10.11 17.09 -3.35
C ASN A 168 10.03 15.95 -2.33
N PHE A 169 8.82 15.69 -1.78
CA PHE A 169 8.57 14.52 -0.93
C PHE A 169 8.95 13.22 -1.65
N ARG A 170 8.49 13.02 -2.90
CA ARG A 170 8.87 11.86 -3.71
C ARG A 170 10.38 11.75 -3.89
N ASP A 171 11.05 12.84 -4.22
CA ASP A 171 12.48 12.82 -4.53
C ASP A 171 13.32 12.46 -3.31
N ILE A 172 12.94 12.93 -2.12
CA ILE A 172 13.57 12.51 -0.86
C ILE A 172 13.21 11.06 -0.53
N TYR A 173 11.93 10.71 -0.68
CA TYR A 173 11.43 9.37 -0.38
C TYR A 173 12.16 8.29 -1.18
N ASN A 174 12.17 8.44 -2.51
CA ASN A 174 12.77 7.47 -3.42
C ASN A 174 14.31 7.40 -3.31
N ARG A 175 14.96 8.37 -2.65
CA ARG A 175 16.39 8.26 -2.33
C ARG A 175 16.63 7.37 -1.12
N PHE A 176 15.79 7.46 -0.10
CA PHE A 176 15.98 6.65 1.10
C PHE A 176 15.45 5.22 0.92
N ASP A 177 14.36 5.03 0.19
CA ASP A 177 13.79 3.70 -0.02
C ASP A 177 14.70 2.80 -0.86
N ASN A 178 15.63 3.40 -1.62
CA ASN A 178 16.56 2.75 -2.53
C ASN A 178 15.89 1.70 -3.44
N GLY A 179 14.68 2.01 -3.94
CA GLY A 179 13.94 1.11 -4.82
C GLY A 179 13.18 -0.02 -4.11
N ARG A 180 13.07 0.00 -2.78
CA ARG A 180 12.38 -1.02 -1.98
C ARG A 180 10.93 -0.69 -1.61
N SER A 181 10.36 0.31 -2.27
CA SER A 181 8.93 0.64 -2.15
C SER A 181 8.20 0.28 -3.43
N PHE A 182 7.22 -0.61 -3.31
CA PHE A 182 6.49 -1.24 -4.40
C PHE A 182 5.01 -0.85 -4.32
N ARG A 183 4.53 -0.21 -5.37
CA ARG A 183 3.13 0.22 -5.49
C ARG A 183 2.40 -0.67 -6.48
N ILE A 184 1.61 -1.58 -5.96
CA ILE A 184 0.82 -2.54 -6.71
C ILE A 184 -0.52 -1.90 -7.08
N VAL A 185 -0.84 -1.91 -8.38
CA VAL A 185 -2.10 -1.33 -8.90
C VAL A 185 -2.83 -2.35 -9.74
N ASN A 186 -4.08 -2.62 -9.39
CA ASN A 186 -4.95 -3.52 -10.11
C ASN A 186 -5.70 -2.76 -11.23
N ARG A 187 -5.39 -3.09 -12.49
CA ARG A 187 -6.13 -2.72 -13.69
C ARG A 187 -6.80 -1.33 -13.69
N HIS A 188 -8.09 -1.29 -13.37
CA HIS A 188 -8.95 -0.09 -13.44
C HIS A 188 -9.08 0.67 -12.13
N ASP A 189 -8.37 0.25 -11.07
CA ASP A 189 -8.35 0.92 -9.79
C ASP A 189 -8.08 2.43 -10.00
N ILE A 190 -9.14 3.20 -9.71
CA ILE A 190 -9.20 4.64 -9.91
C ILE A 190 -8.68 5.41 -8.69
N VAL A 191 -8.63 4.79 -7.50
CA VAL A 191 -8.13 5.41 -6.27
C VAL A 191 -6.67 5.78 -6.42
N CYS A 192 -5.91 4.95 -7.14
CA CYS A 192 -4.53 5.22 -7.53
C CYS A 192 -4.34 6.49 -8.37
N ARG A 193 -5.41 7.12 -8.85
CA ARG A 193 -5.36 8.33 -9.67
C ARG A 193 -5.66 9.60 -8.88
N ILE A 194 -5.97 9.48 -7.59
CA ILE A 194 -6.34 10.59 -6.71
C ILE A 194 -5.24 10.78 -5.63
N PRO A 195 -4.95 12.02 -5.19
CA PRO A 195 -5.32 13.29 -5.80
C PRO A 195 -4.87 13.41 -7.27
N PRO A 196 -5.64 14.07 -8.16
CA PRO A 196 -5.26 14.27 -9.56
C PRO A 196 -3.86 14.89 -9.72
N ARG A 197 -3.15 14.52 -10.79
CA ARG A 197 -1.81 15.05 -11.09
C ARG A 197 -1.78 16.58 -11.23
N VAL A 198 -2.90 17.19 -11.63
CA VAL A 198 -3.05 18.64 -11.74
C VAL A 198 -2.85 19.36 -10.40
N LEU A 199 -3.11 18.67 -9.29
CA LEU A 199 -2.85 19.17 -7.93
C LEU A 199 -1.38 18.97 -7.49
N ARG A 200 -0.47 18.68 -8.44
CA ARG A 200 0.99 18.55 -8.23
C ARG A 200 1.44 17.41 -7.31
N TYR A 201 0.53 16.54 -6.89
CA TYR A 201 0.82 15.30 -6.17
C TYR A 201 1.56 14.29 -7.06
N LYS A 202 2.46 13.53 -6.44
CA LYS A 202 3.27 12.47 -7.07
C LYS A 202 3.16 11.17 -6.26
N HIS A 203 3.29 10.04 -6.96
CA HIS A 203 3.47 8.75 -6.29
C HIS A 203 4.95 8.59 -5.89
N VAL A 204 5.15 7.84 -4.82
CA VAL A 204 6.45 7.30 -4.39
C VAL A 204 6.54 5.83 -4.77
N GLY A 205 7.76 5.27 -4.71
CA GLY A 205 8.04 3.88 -5.06
C GLY A 205 7.84 3.55 -6.54
N GLU A 206 8.16 2.31 -6.90
CA GLU A 206 8.03 1.77 -8.25
C GLU A 206 6.61 1.21 -8.51
N LEU A 207 6.08 1.41 -9.72
CA LEU A 207 4.77 0.89 -10.11
C LEU A 207 4.85 -0.57 -10.57
N TYR A 208 4.04 -1.42 -9.93
CA TYR A 208 3.79 -2.80 -10.32
C TYR A 208 2.33 -2.94 -10.75
N TYR A 209 2.08 -2.98 -12.06
CA TYR A 209 0.72 -2.98 -12.62
C TYR A 209 0.22 -4.40 -12.89
N LEU A 210 -0.87 -4.79 -12.25
CA LEU A 210 -1.55 -6.07 -12.48
C LEU A 210 -2.57 -5.91 -13.62
N ASN A 211 -2.42 -6.71 -14.68
CA ASN A 211 -3.38 -6.72 -15.78
C ASN A 211 -4.55 -7.69 -15.54
N SER A 212 -5.38 -7.89 -16.56
CA SER A 212 -6.55 -8.79 -16.53
C SER A 212 -6.17 -10.26 -16.33
N LYS A 213 -5.01 -10.68 -16.83
CA LYS A 213 -4.50 -12.06 -16.76
C LYS A 213 -3.70 -12.34 -15.48
N GLY A 214 -3.66 -11.38 -14.56
CA GLY A 214 -2.88 -11.49 -13.33
C GLY A 214 -1.38 -11.27 -13.51
N THR A 215 -0.87 -10.89 -14.69
CA THR A 215 0.57 -10.63 -14.87
C THR A 215 1.00 -9.25 -14.35
N ILE A 216 2.21 -9.17 -13.78
CA ILE A 216 2.83 -7.91 -13.32
C ILE A 216 3.63 -7.25 -14.45
N HIS A 217 3.38 -5.96 -14.67
CA HIS A 217 4.17 -5.09 -15.53
C HIS A 217 4.91 -4.06 -14.66
N LYS A 218 6.25 -4.07 -14.71
CA LYS A 218 7.12 -3.12 -14.00
C LYS A 218 7.29 -1.81 -14.77
N GLY A 219 7.52 -0.71 -14.05
CA GLY A 219 7.96 0.57 -14.64
C GLY A 219 7.07 1.13 -15.75
N VAL A 220 5.77 0.77 -15.77
CA VAL A 220 4.91 1.05 -16.91
C VAL A 220 4.72 2.55 -17.11
N ASN A 221 5.19 3.07 -18.25
CA ASN A 221 4.99 4.48 -18.59
C ASN A 221 3.49 4.79 -18.83
N SER A 222 3.13 6.07 -18.83
CA SER A 222 1.72 6.47 -18.94
C SER A 222 1.03 5.97 -20.22
N TRP A 223 1.75 5.84 -21.33
CA TRP A 223 1.19 5.35 -22.60
C TRP A 223 0.97 3.83 -22.57
N LYS A 224 1.96 3.05 -22.16
CA LYS A 224 1.83 1.59 -22.01
C LYS A 224 0.79 1.25 -20.94
N ARG A 225 0.67 2.04 -19.88
CA ARG A 225 -0.40 1.89 -18.88
C ARG A 225 -1.77 2.22 -19.49
N LEU A 226 -1.87 3.23 -20.35
CA LEU A 226 -3.09 3.50 -21.10
C LEU A 226 -3.40 2.32 -22.02
N LEU A 227 -2.45 1.80 -22.78
CA LEU A 227 -2.65 0.62 -23.65
C LEU A 227 -3.09 -0.62 -22.87
N LEU A 228 -2.48 -0.91 -21.71
CA LEU A 228 -2.91 -2.01 -20.83
C LEU A 228 -4.27 -1.77 -20.17
N TYR A 229 -4.59 -0.51 -19.86
CA TYR A 229 -5.91 -0.08 -19.42
C TYR A 229 -6.95 -0.25 -20.55
N LEU A 230 -6.53 -0.04 -21.79
CA LEU A 230 -7.31 -0.20 -23.01
C LEU A 230 -7.25 -1.63 -23.57
N ASP A 231 -6.57 -2.57 -22.90
CA ASP A 231 -6.24 -3.91 -23.41
C ASP A 231 -7.49 -4.53 -24.06
N PRO A 232 -7.52 -4.59 -25.40
CA PRO A 232 -8.71 -4.96 -26.13
C PRO A 232 -8.78 -6.48 -26.11
N SER A 233 -9.91 -7.02 -25.68
CA SER A 233 -10.34 -8.36 -26.12
C SER A 233 -10.69 -8.39 -27.63
N GLY A 234 -10.04 -7.56 -28.45
CA GLY A 234 -10.25 -7.42 -29.88
C GLY A 234 -11.52 -6.67 -30.31
N LYS A 235 -12.01 -5.67 -29.55
CA LYS A 235 -13.27 -4.99 -29.86
C LYS A 235 -13.13 -3.54 -30.36
N GLU A 236 -13.99 -3.19 -31.31
CA GLU A 236 -14.08 -1.93 -32.06
C GLU A 236 -14.24 -0.65 -31.19
N PRO A 237 -13.73 0.51 -31.63
CA PRO A 237 -13.72 1.78 -30.88
C PRO A 237 -15.09 2.33 -30.46
N LYS A 238 -16.20 1.94 -31.09
CA LYS A 238 -17.55 2.41 -30.70
C LYS A 238 -18.14 1.63 -29.51
N ALA A 239 -17.68 0.40 -29.26
CA ALA A 239 -18.04 -0.36 -28.07
C ALA A 239 -17.44 0.25 -26.78
N TYR A 240 -16.37 1.03 -26.93
CA TYR A 240 -15.58 1.69 -25.89
C TYR A 240 -16.37 2.68 -25.01
N ILE A 241 -17.24 3.51 -25.60
CA ILE A 241 -18.00 4.55 -24.86
C ILE A 241 -19.04 3.88 -23.95
N LYS A 242 -19.69 2.82 -24.45
CA LYS A 242 -20.66 2.03 -23.69
C LYS A 242 -19.98 1.19 -22.60
N GLU A 243 -18.74 0.77 -22.82
CA GLU A 243 -17.92 0.07 -21.82
C GLU A 243 -17.38 1.00 -20.75
N LEU A 244 -16.93 2.21 -21.07
CA LEU A 244 -16.52 3.24 -20.11
C LEU A 244 -17.61 3.53 -19.07
N ALA A 245 -18.87 3.60 -19.51
CA ALA A 245 -20.02 3.74 -18.62
C ALA A 245 -20.27 2.48 -17.75
N LYS A 246 -20.07 1.27 -18.30
CA LYS A 246 -20.14 0.00 -17.55
C LYS A 246 -18.96 -0.21 -16.59
N ARG A 247 -17.85 0.53 -16.75
CA ARG A 247 -16.59 0.33 -16.03
C ARG A 247 -16.49 1.11 -14.72
N PHE A 248 -17.36 2.09 -14.47
CA PHE A 248 -17.44 2.77 -13.16
C PHE A 248 -17.69 1.77 -12.00
N PRO A 249 -18.68 0.86 -12.08
CA PRO A 249 -18.86 -0.17 -11.05
C PRO A 249 -17.67 -1.14 -10.96
N ASN A 250 -17.07 -1.54 -12.09
CA ASN A 250 -15.93 -2.47 -12.09
C ASN A 250 -14.63 -1.84 -11.54
N ALA A 251 -14.46 -0.52 -11.62
CA ALA A 251 -13.29 0.19 -11.08
C ALA A 251 -13.29 0.21 -9.54
N LEU A 252 -14.48 0.23 -8.93
CA LEU A 252 -14.70 0.06 -7.49
C LEU A 252 -14.43 -1.40 -7.08
N GLU A 253 -14.89 -2.36 -7.87
CA GLU A 253 -14.63 -3.79 -7.61
C GLU A 253 -13.13 -4.13 -7.70
N ASP A 254 -12.44 -3.62 -8.73
CA ASP A 254 -10.98 -3.81 -8.91
C ASP A 254 -10.15 -3.18 -7.77
N HIS A 255 -10.73 -2.23 -7.02
CA HIS A 255 -10.11 -1.64 -5.84
C HIS A 255 -10.24 -2.55 -4.60
N SER A 256 -11.11 -3.57 -4.58
CA SER A 256 -11.20 -4.46 -3.41
C SER A 256 -9.88 -5.23 -3.18
N MET A 257 -9.47 -5.32 -1.92
CA MET A 257 -8.30 -6.09 -1.52
C MET A 257 -8.43 -7.58 -1.90
N ASP A 258 -9.65 -8.11 -2.01
CA ASP A 258 -9.88 -9.49 -2.47
C ASP A 258 -9.40 -9.72 -3.91
N LYS A 259 -9.65 -8.76 -4.81
CA LYS A 259 -9.21 -8.85 -6.21
C LYS A 259 -7.69 -8.73 -6.34
N TYR A 260 -7.07 -7.90 -5.53
CA TYR A 260 -5.61 -7.84 -5.43
C TYR A 260 -5.04 -9.19 -4.97
N LEU A 261 -5.61 -9.77 -3.90
CA LEU A 261 -5.14 -11.02 -3.33
C LEU A 261 -5.32 -12.21 -4.29
N GLU A 262 -6.45 -12.28 -5.00
CA GLU A 262 -6.72 -13.28 -6.02
C GLU A 262 -5.63 -13.28 -7.11
N LYS A 263 -5.31 -12.11 -7.66
CA LYS A 263 -4.30 -11.97 -8.73
C LYS A 263 -2.89 -12.26 -8.24
N ILE A 264 -2.53 -11.78 -7.04
CA ILE A 264 -1.20 -12.03 -6.46
C ILE A 264 -1.02 -13.52 -6.14
N ARG A 265 -2.08 -14.20 -5.69
CA ARG A 265 -2.04 -15.65 -5.44
C ARG A 265 -1.79 -16.42 -6.74
N LEU A 266 -2.45 -16.06 -7.84
CA LEU A 266 -2.22 -16.68 -9.16
C LEU A 266 -0.78 -16.50 -9.64
N LEU A 267 -0.21 -15.31 -9.43
CA LEU A 267 1.20 -15.03 -9.75
C LEU A 267 2.15 -15.90 -8.94
N LYS A 268 1.91 -16.00 -7.63
CA LYS A 268 2.74 -16.81 -6.75
C LYS A 268 2.75 -18.27 -7.19
N HIS A 269 1.57 -18.85 -7.45
CA HIS A 269 1.48 -20.23 -7.96
C HIS A 269 2.19 -20.42 -9.30
N SER A 270 2.15 -19.42 -10.18
CA SER A 270 2.87 -19.48 -11.45
C SER A 270 4.39 -19.42 -11.26
N ALA A 271 4.88 -18.70 -10.25
CA ALA A 271 6.30 -18.61 -9.93
C ALA A 271 6.84 -19.88 -9.24
N ASP A 272 6.02 -20.56 -8.44
CA ASP A 272 6.39 -21.83 -7.78
C ASP A 272 6.53 -23.03 -8.77
N LEU A 273 6.06 -22.88 -10.02
CA LEU A 273 6.06 -23.93 -11.05
C LEU A 273 7.31 -23.91 -11.95
N PHE A 274 8.26 -23.01 -11.69
CA PHE A 274 9.53 -22.86 -12.41
C PHE A 274 10.71 -22.88 -11.43
#